data_AF-A0AAU4W9R6-F1
#
_entry.id   AF-A0AAU4W9R6-F1
#
_cell.length_a   1.000
_cell.length_b   1.000
_cell.length_c   1.000
_cell.angle_alpha   90.00
_cell.angle_beta   90.00
_cell.angle_gamma   90.00
#
_symmetry.space_group_name_H-M   'P 1'
#
loop_
_entity.id
_entity.type
_entity.pdbx_description
1 polymer ?
#
loop_
_entity_poly.entity_id
_entity_poly.type
_entity_poly.pdbx_seq_one_letter_code
_entity_poly.pdbx_strand_id
1 'polypeptide(L)'
;MSRTADIDLVFAGALTVEAVVRALAGEGWSLQEPLGISYMVNNDDLFDWQSTSTDQAAEVLAVVDSLDNIGYHVGVCIYHSTAETGGQLLFHAGRSHCSFIPTIDRRRLSGAPALTDMAWYLNALVPPLLAMGLASYEARDLLD
;
A
#
# COMPACT_ATOMS: atom_id res chain seq x y z
N MET A 1 -1.82 -1.56 24.68
CA MET A 1 -1.08 -2.55 23.88
C MET A 1 -1.32 -2.19 22.43
N SER A 2 -0.26 -1.96 21.68
CA SER A 2 -0.33 -1.71 20.25
C SER A 2 -0.30 -3.05 19.51
N ARG A 3 -0.79 -3.08 18.28
CA ARG A 3 -0.81 -4.29 17.45
C ARG A 3 -0.48 -3.89 16.02
N THR A 4 0.57 -4.48 15.52
CA THR A 4 1.09 -4.31 14.16
C THR A 4 0.50 -5.37 13.24
N ALA A 5 0.09 -4.95 12.05
CA ALA A 5 -0.37 -5.86 11.00
C ALA A 5 0.19 -5.37 9.68
N ASP A 6 0.68 -6.29 8.87
CA ASP A 6 1.32 -5.99 7.60
C ASP A 6 1.23 -7.20 6.66
N ILE A 7 1.33 -6.91 5.36
CA ILE A 7 1.45 -7.89 4.29
C ILE A 7 2.67 -7.50 3.45
N ASP A 8 3.72 -8.28 3.56
CA ASP A 8 4.91 -8.14 2.72
C ASP A 8 4.73 -8.91 1.42
N LEU A 9 5.00 -8.24 0.30
CA LEU A 9 4.78 -8.73 -1.06
C LEU A 9 6.10 -8.72 -1.82
N VAL A 10 6.42 -9.83 -2.48
CA VAL A 10 7.65 -9.99 -3.28
C VAL A 10 7.27 -10.27 -4.73
N PHE A 11 7.78 -9.46 -5.64
CA PHE A 11 7.55 -9.55 -7.08
C PHE A 11 8.77 -10.11 -7.79
N ALA A 12 8.54 -10.81 -8.90
CA ALA A 12 9.61 -11.39 -9.74
C ALA A 12 10.49 -10.32 -10.43
N GLY A 13 10.04 -9.06 -10.48
CA GLY A 13 10.76 -7.94 -11.05
C GLY A 13 10.32 -6.61 -10.43
N ALA A 14 11.08 -5.55 -10.73
CA ALA A 14 10.76 -4.20 -10.30
C ALA A 14 9.45 -3.71 -10.95
N LEU A 15 8.56 -3.09 -10.16
CA LEU A 15 7.31 -2.50 -10.61
C LEU A 15 7.26 -1.00 -10.32
N THR A 16 6.51 -0.25 -11.11
CA THR A 16 6.17 1.13 -10.76
C THR A 16 5.00 1.15 -9.78
N VAL A 17 4.95 2.17 -8.93
CA VAL A 17 3.84 2.44 -8.02
C VAL A 17 2.56 2.62 -8.83
N GLU A 18 2.62 3.36 -9.93
CA GLU A 18 1.49 3.55 -10.85
C GLU A 18 0.94 2.21 -11.36
N ALA A 19 1.82 1.28 -11.77
CA ALA A 19 1.38 -0.01 -12.31
C ALA A 19 0.64 -0.83 -11.24
N VAL A 20 1.14 -0.82 -10.00
CA VAL A 20 0.49 -1.51 -8.88
C VAL A 20 -0.85 -0.87 -8.53
N VAL A 21 -0.91 0.46 -8.37
CA VAL A 21 -2.16 1.18 -8.08
C VAL A 21 -3.20 0.92 -9.18
N ARG A 22 -2.79 0.93 -10.45
CA ARG A 22 -3.66 0.67 -11.58
C ARG A 22 -4.20 -0.77 -11.59
N ALA A 23 -3.36 -1.75 -11.26
CA ALA A 23 -3.80 -3.14 -11.15
C ALA A 23 -4.84 -3.33 -10.03
N LEU A 24 -4.65 -2.64 -8.90
CA LEU A 24 -5.57 -2.68 -7.77
C LEU A 24 -6.88 -1.92 -8.02
N ALA A 25 -6.89 -0.94 -8.94
CA ALA A 25 -8.07 -0.13 -9.21
C ALA A 25 -9.30 -0.92 -9.67
N GLY A 26 -9.09 -2.04 -10.37
CA GLY A 26 -10.18 -2.97 -10.76
C GLY A 26 -10.91 -3.59 -9.57
N GLU A 27 -10.25 -3.69 -8.43
CA GLU A 27 -10.79 -4.21 -7.16
C GLU A 27 -11.24 -3.08 -6.23
N GLY A 28 -11.44 -1.85 -6.74
CA GLY A 28 -12.01 -0.73 -5.98
C GLY A 28 -11.01 0.07 -5.14
N TRP A 29 -9.71 -0.21 -5.26
CA TRP A 29 -8.65 0.58 -4.63
C TRP A 29 -8.36 1.88 -5.41
N SER A 30 -7.99 2.93 -4.70
CA SER A 30 -7.53 4.18 -5.32
C SER A 30 -6.55 4.93 -4.42
N LEU A 31 -5.81 5.90 -4.96
CA LEU A 31 -4.98 6.82 -4.18
C LEU A 31 -5.81 7.80 -3.35
N GLN A 32 -7.08 7.99 -3.70
CA GLN A 32 -7.97 8.90 -3.02
C GLN A 32 -8.48 8.26 -1.73
N GLU A 33 -7.94 8.73 -0.62
CA GLU A 33 -8.41 8.46 0.73
C GLU A 33 -9.26 9.65 1.25
N PRO A 34 -10.00 9.50 2.36
CA PRO A 34 -10.95 10.52 2.84
C PRO A 34 -10.39 11.95 2.97
N LEU A 35 -9.08 12.12 3.21
CA LEU A 35 -8.40 13.40 3.38
C LEU A 35 -7.63 13.87 2.14
N GLY A 36 -7.65 13.12 1.03
CA GLY A 36 -6.97 13.47 -0.21
C GLY A 36 -6.05 12.35 -0.70
N ILE A 37 -4.81 12.71 -1.03
CA ILE A 37 -3.77 11.76 -1.42
C ILE A 37 -2.60 11.94 -0.47
N SER A 38 -2.15 10.84 0.11
CA SER A 38 -0.98 10.81 0.99
C SER A 38 0.14 9.98 0.36
N TYR A 39 1.35 10.52 0.34
CA TYR A 39 2.52 9.91 -0.29
C TYR A 39 3.81 10.24 0.46
N MET A 40 4.89 9.54 0.15
CA MET A 40 6.18 9.72 0.80
C MET A 40 7.32 9.31 -0.13
N VAL A 41 8.44 10.04 -0.05
CA VAL A 41 9.73 9.67 -0.64
C VAL A 41 10.76 9.75 0.47
N ASN A 42 11.32 8.61 0.88
CA ASN A 42 12.23 8.52 2.01
C ASN A 42 13.68 8.71 1.56
N ASN A 43 14.07 9.96 1.29
CA ASN A 43 15.43 10.30 0.87
C ASN A 43 16.36 10.71 2.02
N ASP A 44 15.86 10.74 3.26
CA ASP A 44 16.55 11.20 4.46
C ASP A 44 16.37 10.27 5.68
N ASP A 45 15.76 9.11 5.48
CA ASP A 45 15.42 8.10 6.51
C ASP A 45 14.44 8.58 7.59
N LEU A 46 13.71 9.69 7.37
CA LEU A 46 12.72 10.22 8.32
C LEU A 46 11.28 9.74 8.07
N PHE A 47 11.01 9.14 6.90
CA PHE A 47 9.67 8.66 6.51
C PHE A 47 8.59 9.76 6.55
N ASP A 48 8.94 10.98 6.16
CA ASP A 48 8.04 12.12 6.19
C ASP A 48 6.91 11.99 5.14
N TRP A 49 5.70 11.71 5.61
CA TRP A 49 4.49 11.65 4.77
C TRP A 49 3.98 13.05 4.42
N GLN A 50 3.60 13.20 3.16
CA GLN A 50 3.03 14.42 2.59
C GLN A 50 1.60 14.17 2.17
N SER A 51 0.76 15.20 2.22
CA SER A 51 -0.62 15.15 1.76
C SER A 51 -0.89 16.22 0.71
N THR A 52 -1.73 15.88 -0.26
CA THR A 52 -2.13 16.78 -1.35
C THR A 52 -3.58 16.52 -1.78
N SER A 53 -4.11 17.38 -2.65
CA SER A 53 -5.46 17.25 -3.19
C SER A 53 -5.56 16.16 -4.27
N THR A 54 -6.78 15.68 -4.52
CA THR A 54 -7.03 14.53 -5.38
C THR A 54 -6.73 14.76 -6.87
N ASP A 55 -6.74 16.02 -7.31
CA ASP A 55 -6.37 16.43 -8.67
C ASP A 55 -4.87 16.31 -8.96
N GLN A 56 -4.04 16.06 -7.94
CA GLN A 56 -2.60 15.93 -8.03
C GLN A 56 -2.13 14.48 -8.18
N ALA A 57 -3.04 13.53 -8.39
CA ALA A 57 -2.73 12.09 -8.44
C ALA A 57 -1.63 11.73 -9.46
N ALA A 58 -1.69 12.30 -10.66
CA ALA A 58 -0.70 12.04 -11.71
C ALA A 58 0.69 12.58 -11.34
N GLU A 59 0.74 13.72 -10.67
CA GLU A 59 1.99 14.35 -10.23
C GLU A 59 2.62 13.56 -9.08
N VAL A 60 1.81 13.10 -8.12
CA VAL A 60 2.26 12.20 -7.05
C VAL A 60 2.88 10.93 -7.63
N LEU A 61 2.19 10.28 -8.56
CA LEU A 61 2.70 9.07 -9.23
C LEU A 61 4.02 9.36 -9.97
N ALA A 62 4.10 10.48 -10.71
CA ALA A 62 5.33 10.88 -11.38
C ALA A 62 6.50 11.11 -10.41
N VAL A 63 6.24 11.67 -9.22
CA VAL A 63 7.25 11.86 -8.17
C VAL A 63 7.74 10.53 -7.61
N VAL A 64 6.84 9.65 -7.16
CA VAL A 64 7.25 8.38 -6.50
C VAL A 64 7.89 7.38 -7.48
N ASP A 65 7.53 7.46 -8.77
CA ASP A 65 8.10 6.64 -9.85
C ASP A 65 9.28 7.29 -10.58
N SER A 66 9.71 8.50 -10.17
CA SER A 66 10.91 9.14 -10.73
C SER A 66 12.13 8.23 -10.59
N LEU A 67 12.98 8.19 -11.62
CA LEU A 67 14.25 7.44 -11.61
C LEU A 67 15.18 7.89 -10.48
N ASP A 68 15.12 9.17 -10.09
CA ASP A 68 15.89 9.71 -8.97
C ASP A 68 15.48 9.08 -7.62
N ASN A 69 14.28 8.49 -7.56
CA ASN A 69 13.70 7.92 -6.35
C ASN A 69 13.72 6.39 -6.29
N ILE A 70 14.27 5.70 -7.31
CA ILE A 70 14.29 4.23 -7.37
C ILE A 70 15.12 3.58 -6.25
N GLY A 71 16.13 4.31 -5.76
CA GLY A 71 17.00 3.90 -4.66
C GLY A 71 16.42 4.15 -3.27
N TYR A 72 15.28 4.83 -3.18
CA TYR A 72 14.63 5.17 -1.91
C TYR A 72 13.38 4.34 -1.67
N HIS A 73 12.99 4.23 -0.40
CA HIS A 73 11.63 3.80 -0.08
C HIS A 73 10.65 4.88 -0.54
N VAL A 74 9.54 4.49 -1.15
CA VAL A 74 8.45 5.42 -1.45
C VAL A 74 7.14 4.83 -0.96
N GLY A 75 6.23 5.69 -0.54
CA GLY A 75 4.95 5.29 0.00
C GLY A 75 3.80 6.00 -0.70
N VAL A 76 2.68 5.30 -0.84
CA VAL A 76 1.38 5.92 -1.12
C VAL A 76 0.32 5.31 -0.21
N CYS A 77 -0.67 6.09 0.20
CA CYS A 77 -1.88 5.53 0.78
C CYS A 77 -2.81 5.06 -0.34
N ILE A 78 -3.43 3.90 -0.15
CA ILE A 78 -4.53 3.42 -0.98
C ILE A 78 -5.76 3.16 -0.13
N TYR A 79 -6.92 3.38 -0.73
CA TYR A 79 -8.22 3.26 -0.06
C TYR A 79 -9.22 2.53 -0.95
N HIS A 80 -9.93 1.57 -0.35
CA HIS A 80 -10.98 0.81 -0.99
C HIS A 80 -12.34 1.43 -0.63
N SER A 81 -12.90 2.24 -1.52
CA SER A 81 -14.06 3.09 -1.22
C SER A 81 -15.31 2.31 -0.78
N THR A 82 -15.63 1.18 -1.43
CA THR A 82 -16.82 0.37 -1.08
C THR A 82 -16.69 -0.37 0.25
N ALA A 83 -15.46 -0.71 0.64
CA ALA A 83 -15.19 -1.44 1.88
C ALA A 83 -14.79 -0.52 3.04
N GLU A 84 -14.66 0.78 2.75
CA GLU A 84 -14.31 1.85 3.67
C GLU A 84 -13.06 1.52 4.50
N THR A 85 -12.02 1.05 3.84
CA THR A 85 -10.76 0.66 4.50
C THR A 85 -9.58 0.91 3.58
N GLY A 86 -8.40 1.10 4.16
CA GLY A 86 -7.21 1.46 3.42
C GLY A 86 -5.93 1.19 4.19
N GLY A 87 -4.83 1.62 3.59
CA GLY A 87 -3.53 1.43 4.16
C GLY A 87 -2.43 2.08 3.35
N GLN A 88 -1.22 1.95 3.88
CA GLN A 88 0.00 2.38 3.21
C GLN A 88 0.50 1.24 2.33
N LEU A 89 0.81 1.54 1.07
CA LEU A 89 1.71 0.74 0.24
C LEU A 89 3.09 1.36 0.31
N LEU A 90 4.04 0.64 0.90
CA LEU A 90 5.43 1.04 1.02
C LEU A 90 6.28 0.21 0.06
N PHE A 91 6.84 0.84 -0.96
CA PHE A 91 7.71 0.22 -1.94
C PHE A 91 9.16 0.39 -1.50
N HIS A 92 9.87 -0.73 -1.43
CA HIS A 92 11.27 -0.74 -1.05
C HIS A 92 12.17 -0.30 -2.20
N ALA A 93 13.42 0.03 -1.87
CA ALA A 93 14.45 0.33 -2.86
C ALA A 93 14.54 -0.83 -3.90
N GLY A 94 14.67 -0.49 -5.18
CA GLY A 94 14.69 -1.47 -6.27
C GLY A 94 13.34 -2.06 -6.67
N ARG A 95 12.25 -1.69 -5.97
CA ARG A 95 10.84 -1.84 -6.41
C ARG A 95 10.34 -3.27 -6.66
N SER A 96 11.06 -4.30 -6.22
CA SER A 96 10.62 -5.71 -6.26
C SER A 96 9.96 -6.17 -4.96
N HIS A 97 9.97 -5.34 -3.92
CA HIS A 97 9.33 -5.61 -2.63
C HIS A 97 8.40 -4.46 -2.28
N CYS A 98 7.22 -4.79 -1.76
CA CYS A 98 6.22 -3.83 -1.31
C CYS A 98 5.57 -4.35 -0.02
N SER A 99 5.35 -3.47 0.95
CA SER A 99 4.63 -3.80 2.18
C SER A 99 3.29 -3.06 2.17
N PHE A 100 2.20 -3.77 2.39
CA PHE A 100 0.90 -3.17 2.66
C PHE A 100 0.62 -3.17 4.17
N ILE A 101 0.37 -2.00 4.73
CA ILE A 101 0.10 -1.81 6.16
C ILE A 101 -1.31 -1.22 6.30
N PRO A 102 -2.31 -1.96 6.82
CA PRO A 102 -3.67 -1.47 6.97
C PRO A 102 -3.76 -0.43 8.09
N THR A 103 -3.70 0.85 7.72
CA THR A 103 -3.68 2.00 8.63
C THR A 103 -4.94 2.85 8.59
N ILE A 104 -5.78 2.72 7.56
CA ILE A 104 -7.00 3.54 7.39
C ILE A 104 -8.21 2.65 7.64
N ASP A 105 -8.99 2.96 8.68
CA ASP A 105 -10.20 2.23 9.06
C ASP A 105 -10.03 0.71 8.95
N ARG A 106 -8.94 0.22 9.57
CA ARG A 106 -8.48 -1.16 9.47
C ARG A 106 -9.62 -2.15 9.72
N ARG A 107 -9.86 -3.00 8.73
CA ARG A 107 -10.87 -4.05 8.80
C ARG A 107 -10.48 -5.10 9.84
N ARG A 108 -11.44 -5.45 10.70
CA ARG A 108 -11.24 -6.34 11.85
C ARG A 108 -12.13 -7.57 11.75
N LEU A 109 -11.71 -8.67 12.37
CA LEU A 109 -12.53 -9.87 12.47
C LEU A 109 -13.76 -9.62 13.35
N SER A 110 -14.96 -9.99 12.88
CA SER A 110 -16.22 -9.73 13.57
C SER A 110 -16.29 -10.38 14.97
N GLY A 111 -15.76 -11.60 15.11
CA GLY A 111 -15.68 -12.33 16.38
C GLY A 111 -14.45 -12.01 17.23
N ALA A 112 -13.48 -11.26 16.70
CA ALA A 112 -12.26 -10.89 17.40
C ALA A 112 -11.79 -9.48 16.95
N PRO A 113 -12.46 -8.39 17.40
CA PRO A 113 -12.22 -7.03 16.88
C PRO A 113 -10.83 -6.45 17.15
N ALA A 114 -10.01 -7.14 17.94
CA ALA A 114 -8.60 -6.80 18.15
C ALA A 114 -7.73 -7.27 16.97
N LEU A 115 -8.14 -8.32 16.25
CA LEU A 115 -7.41 -8.91 15.14
C LEU A 115 -7.86 -8.34 13.79
N THR A 116 -6.91 -8.21 12.88
CA THR A 116 -7.11 -7.76 11.51
C THR A 116 -7.77 -8.85 10.68
N ASP A 117 -8.73 -8.49 9.83
CA ASP A 117 -9.32 -9.40 8.85
C ASP A 117 -8.35 -9.62 7.67
N MET A 118 -7.26 -10.35 7.94
CA MET A 118 -6.17 -10.54 6.98
C MET A 118 -6.62 -11.27 5.71
N ALA A 119 -7.58 -12.20 5.85
CA ALA A 119 -8.15 -12.92 4.72
C ALA A 119 -8.84 -11.98 3.74
N TRP A 120 -9.52 -10.94 4.22
CA TRP A 120 -10.13 -9.94 3.34
C TRP A 120 -9.08 -9.16 2.55
N TYR A 121 -8.03 -8.65 3.21
CA TYR A 121 -6.96 -7.90 2.53
C TYR A 121 -6.22 -8.77 1.51
N LEU A 122 -5.88 -10.02 1.85
CA LEU A 122 -5.23 -10.93 0.92
C LEU A 122 -6.10 -11.21 -0.31
N ASN A 123 -7.40 -11.40 -0.14
CA ASN A 123 -8.31 -11.58 -1.27
C ASN A 123 -8.44 -10.33 -2.15
N ALA A 124 -8.37 -9.14 -1.56
CA ALA A 124 -8.47 -7.87 -2.29
C ALA A 124 -7.16 -7.42 -2.95
N LEU A 125 -6.00 -7.91 -2.48
CA LEU A 125 -4.68 -7.51 -2.98
C LEU A 125 -4.03 -8.58 -3.86
N VAL A 126 -4.04 -9.85 -3.45
CA VAL A 126 -3.23 -10.90 -4.09
C VAL A 126 -3.64 -11.18 -5.54
N PRO A 127 -4.93 -11.38 -5.88
CA PRO A 127 -5.32 -11.73 -7.25
C PRO A 127 -4.84 -10.74 -8.34
N PRO A 128 -5.07 -9.41 -8.24
CA PRO A 128 -4.54 -8.47 -9.24
C PRO A 128 -3.00 -8.40 -9.24
N LEU A 129 -2.35 -8.60 -8.10
CA LEU A 129 -0.89 -8.57 -8.00
C LEU A 129 -0.22 -9.85 -8.56
N LEU A 130 -0.89 -11.00 -8.51
CA LEU A 130 -0.42 -12.22 -9.18
C LEU A 130 -0.25 -12.00 -10.68
N ALA A 131 -1.18 -11.29 -11.33
CA ALA A 131 -1.07 -10.94 -12.75
C ALA A 131 0.12 -10.01 -13.05
N MET A 132 0.60 -9.27 -12.05
CA MET A 132 1.77 -8.39 -12.10
C MET A 132 3.10 -9.12 -11.79
N GLY A 133 3.06 -10.43 -11.51
CA GLY A 133 4.25 -11.22 -11.19
C GLY A 133 4.58 -11.28 -9.70
N LEU A 134 3.59 -11.14 -8.82
CA LEU A 134 3.75 -11.47 -7.39
C LEU A 134 4.21 -12.93 -7.27
N ALA A 135 5.37 -13.14 -6.65
CA ALA A 135 6.01 -14.44 -6.48
C ALA A 135 5.71 -15.06 -5.11
N SER A 136 5.62 -14.22 -4.07
CA SER A 136 5.29 -14.66 -2.71
C SER A 136 4.75 -13.51 -1.88
N TYR A 137 4.08 -13.84 -0.78
CA TYR A 137 3.67 -12.89 0.25
C TYR A 137 3.86 -13.48 1.64
N GLU A 138 4.00 -12.62 2.63
CA GLU A 138 3.92 -12.95 4.05
C GLU A 138 2.93 -12.01 4.71
N ALA A 139 2.07 -12.52 5.60
CA ALA A 139 1.08 -11.72 6.31
C ALA A 139 1.18 -11.95 7.80
N ARG A 140 1.24 -10.87 8.58
CA ARG A 140 1.45 -10.91 10.03
C ARG A 140 0.44 -10.03 10.77
N ASP A 141 0.08 -10.45 11.98
CA ASP A 141 -0.72 -9.66 12.92
C ASP A 141 -0.20 -9.93 14.34
N LEU A 142 0.62 -9.02 14.87
CA LEU A 142 1.44 -9.20 16.07
C LEU A 142 1.02 -8.24 17.18
N LEU A 143 1.02 -8.73 18.41
CA LEU A 143 0.85 -7.90 19.59
C LEU A 143 2.20 -7.28 19.96
N ASP A 144 2.24 -5.95 20.11
CA ASP A 144 3.44 -5.21 20.57
C ASP A 144 3.58 -5.24 22.10
#